data_AF-A0A0W4ZIV3-F1
#
_entry.id   AF-A0A0W4ZIV3-F1
#
_cell.length_a   1.000
_cell.length_b   1.000
_cell.length_c   1.000
_cell.angle_alpha   90.00
_cell.angle_beta   90.00
_cell.angle_gamma   90.00
#
_symmetry.space_group_name_H-M   'P 1'
#
loop_
_entity.id
_entity.type
_entity.pdbx_description
1 polymer ?
#
loop_
_entity_poly.entity_id
_entity_poly.type
_entity_poly.pdbx_seq_one_letter_code
_entity_poly.pdbx_strand_id
1 'polypeptide(L)'
;MPSRRQDYISYIRYQNQLPLPPFAPKMLNIPIPLNKYTETSYLSQLIQEEPIHIELDPELGMPLDLIEASYSKVRPYEALDLHDNAENVKLDPKDIALLKEVSSTPQRNSTGVSFLRRTEYISSEGAKNTIKTKGHDFRSVKSDNSENNKFENPEKQVEAIEAMFEDASKDLSSFTHPHRKYLTVVDSFPVFPDIDVSDQQFLLMKFTTDPGQKTISSEPSADCRLDLALFMPVSERGEEWLAYYLAEEDSYFQLKETLKNQNCEENKTPFLYNHIRNYDTMMHINQTPLDEVVLVFRNDATSDIKKGAFYSPIYAKSTLKRRRSKIPNEMIKNLNVSNIELRLRPLDEEENKERKRHCSTIDPYNYPNDSKEIEQEENIETTDIKQEISKNEN
;
A
#
# COMPACT_ATOMS: atom_id res chain seq x y z
N MET A 1 -77.39 -24.16 49.61
CA MET A 1 -77.12 -25.10 48.51
C MET A 1 -75.79 -24.69 47.90
N PRO A 2 -74.70 -25.48 48.04
CA PRO A 2 -73.37 -25.03 47.64
C PRO A 2 -73.23 -24.95 46.11
N SER A 3 -72.49 -23.91 45.69
CA SER A 3 -72.18 -23.53 44.31
C SER A 3 -71.68 -24.69 43.45
N ARG A 4 -72.32 -24.92 42.30
CA ARG A 4 -71.84 -25.83 41.25
C ARG A 4 -70.56 -25.24 40.67
N ARG A 5 -69.40 -25.77 41.06
CA ARG A 5 -68.11 -25.40 40.48
C ARG A 5 -68.12 -25.79 38.99
N GLN A 6 -67.99 -24.80 38.11
CA GLN A 6 -67.79 -25.01 36.68
C GLN A 6 -66.30 -25.29 36.45
N ASP A 7 -65.99 -26.52 36.05
CA ASP A 7 -64.63 -26.91 35.67
C ASP A 7 -64.40 -26.67 34.18
N TYR A 8 -63.14 -26.38 33.81
CA TYR A 8 -62.76 -26.05 32.45
C TYR A 8 -62.84 -27.28 31.53
N ILE A 9 -63.71 -27.25 30.52
CA ILE A 9 -63.85 -28.34 29.56
C ILE A 9 -62.80 -28.14 28.46
N SER A 10 -61.75 -28.97 28.50
CA SER A 10 -60.75 -29.05 27.43
C SER A 10 -60.81 -30.42 26.74
N TYR A 11 -60.77 -30.43 25.41
CA TYR A 11 -60.65 -31.66 24.64
C TYR A 11 -59.19 -32.13 24.63
N ILE A 12 -58.88 -33.14 25.43
CA ILE A 12 -57.54 -33.72 25.47
C ILE A 12 -57.41 -34.74 24.32
N ARG A 13 -56.47 -34.48 23.40
CA ARG A 13 -56.14 -35.40 22.29
C ARG A 13 -54.70 -35.87 22.44
N TYR A 14 -54.51 -37.18 22.53
CA TYR A 14 -53.18 -37.78 22.48
C TYR A 14 -52.77 -37.97 21.02
N GLN A 15 -51.65 -37.38 20.63
CA GLN A 15 -51.09 -37.52 19.28
C GLN A 15 -49.66 -38.04 19.38
N ASN A 16 -49.35 -39.05 18.56
CA ASN A 16 -47.99 -39.57 18.38
C ASN A 16 -47.52 -39.21 16.96
N GLN A 17 -47.14 -37.94 16.75
CA GLN A 17 -46.60 -37.52 15.47
C GLN A 17 -45.19 -38.07 15.29
N LEU A 18 -44.97 -38.81 14.20
CA LEU A 18 -43.65 -39.34 13.89
C LEU A 18 -42.70 -38.19 13.53
N PRO A 19 -41.42 -38.29 13.93
CA PRO A 19 -40.42 -37.32 13.52
C PRO A 19 -40.21 -37.39 12.01
N LEU A 20 -39.82 -36.26 11.43
CA LEU A 20 -39.41 -36.22 10.03
C LEU A 20 -38.19 -37.14 9.82
N PRO A 21 -38.09 -37.82 8.67
CA PRO A 21 -36.97 -38.72 8.41
C PRO A 21 -35.65 -37.94 8.42
N PRO A 22 -34.61 -38.41 9.14
CA PRO A 22 -33.33 -37.73 9.18
C PRO A 22 -32.56 -37.99 7.88
N PHE A 23 -32.43 -36.97 7.03
CA PHE A 23 -31.58 -37.02 5.84
C PHE A 23 -30.11 -36.75 6.19
N ALA A 24 -29.47 -37.70 6.88
CA ALA A 24 -28.04 -37.61 7.15
C ALA A 24 -27.23 -37.71 5.84
N PRO A 25 -26.10 -36.99 5.72
CA PRO A 25 -25.24 -37.10 4.54
C PRO A 25 -24.66 -38.52 4.41
N LYS A 26 -24.53 -39.00 3.17
CA LYS A 26 -23.94 -40.32 2.88
C LYS A 26 -22.42 -40.22 2.91
N MET A 27 -21.78 -41.03 3.75
CA MET A 27 -20.32 -41.17 3.76
C MET A 27 -19.86 -41.97 2.54
N LEU A 28 -18.83 -41.48 1.87
CA LEU A 28 -18.20 -42.16 0.73
C LEU A 28 -17.00 -42.97 1.22
N ASN A 29 -16.88 -44.20 0.74
CA ASN A 29 -15.69 -45.03 0.98
C ASN A 29 -14.59 -44.64 -0.01
N ILE A 30 -13.59 -43.92 0.47
CA ILE A 30 -12.41 -43.56 -0.31
C ILE A 30 -11.42 -44.73 -0.24
N PRO A 31 -10.99 -45.31 -1.38
CA PRO A 31 -10.08 -46.45 -1.38
C PRO A 31 -8.67 -46.05 -0.94
N ILE A 32 -8.08 -46.81 -0.01
CA ILE A 32 -6.73 -46.60 0.51
C ILE A 32 -5.78 -47.59 -0.17
N PRO A 33 -4.72 -47.13 -0.87
CA PRO A 33 -3.82 -48.00 -1.62
C PRO A 33 -2.76 -48.64 -0.71
N LEU A 34 -3.10 -49.75 -0.05
CA LEU A 34 -2.20 -50.50 0.85
C LEU A 34 -1.00 -51.13 0.14
N ASN A 35 -1.11 -51.40 -1.16
CA ASN A 35 -0.06 -52.06 -1.95
C ASN A 35 1.26 -51.27 -1.97
N LYS A 36 1.19 -49.94 -1.81
CA LYS A 36 2.37 -49.06 -1.79
C LYS A 36 3.33 -49.38 -0.64
N TYR A 37 2.82 -49.92 0.47
CA TYR A 37 3.65 -50.28 1.63
C TYR A 37 4.44 -51.58 1.42
N THR A 38 4.01 -52.42 0.47
CA THR A 38 4.69 -53.68 0.12
C THR A 38 5.69 -53.51 -1.02
N GLU A 39 5.72 -52.35 -1.67
CA GLU A 39 6.69 -52.05 -2.72
C GLU A 39 8.09 -51.91 -2.12
N THR A 40 9.09 -52.52 -2.77
CA THR A 40 10.50 -52.44 -2.35
C THR A 40 11.02 -51.00 -2.32
N SER A 41 10.45 -50.13 -3.16
CA SER A 41 10.72 -48.69 -3.19
C SER A 41 10.47 -48.01 -1.84
N TYR A 42 9.52 -48.51 -1.04
CA TYR A 42 9.20 -47.95 0.27
C TYR A 42 10.35 -48.07 1.28
N LEU A 43 11.17 -49.12 1.17
CA LEU A 43 12.33 -49.36 2.04
C LEU A 43 13.64 -48.75 1.52
N SER A 44 13.64 -48.15 0.33
CA SER A 44 14.86 -47.63 -0.30
C SER A 44 15.58 -46.59 0.56
N GLN A 45 14.83 -45.76 1.28
CA GLN A 45 15.42 -44.72 2.13
C GLN A 45 16.14 -45.34 3.34
N LEU A 46 15.54 -46.36 3.96
CA LEU A 46 16.15 -47.06 5.11
C LEU A 46 17.47 -47.73 4.71
N ILE A 47 17.51 -48.33 3.52
CA ILE A 47 18.72 -48.97 2.99
C ILE A 47 19.81 -47.93 2.70
N GLN A 48 19.45 -46.72 2.26
CA GLN A 48 20.40 -45.64 2.02
C GLN A 48 20.93 -45.00 3.32
N GLU A 49 20.16 -45.06 4.40
CA GLU A 49 20.58 -44.60 5.72
C GLU A 49 21.55 -45.58 6.41
N GLU A 50 21.57 -46.85 5.99
CA GLU A 50 22.49 -47.84 6.50
C GLU A 50 23.94 -47.49 6.10
N PRO A 51 24.87 -47.35 7.06
CA PRO A 51 26.25 -46.99 6.76
C PRO A 51 26.93 -48.12 5.98
N ILE A 52 27.55 -47.76 4.86
CA ILE A 52 28.30 -48.71 4.05
C ILE A 52 29.51 -49.22 4.85
N HIS A 53 29.67 -50.53 4.93
CA HIS A 53 30.86 -51.15 5.51
C HIS A 53 32.10 -50.87 4.63
N ILE A 54 33.11 -50.21 5.20
CA ILE A 54 34.36 -49.81 4.51
C ILE A 54 35.47 -50.88 4.71
N GLU A 55 35.18 -51.95 5.44
CA GLU A 55 36.10 -53.06 5.68
C GLU A 55 36.29 -53.88 4.38
N LEU A 56 37.37 -53.58 3.66
CA LEU A 56 37.76 -54.30 2.44
C LEU A 56 38.38 -55.66 2.76
N ASP A 57 39.40 -55.65 3.63
CA ASP A 57 40.27 -56.77 4.01
C ASP A 57 40.68 -56.61 5.48
N PRO A 58 41.20 -57.66 6.17
CA PRO A 58 41.65 -57.56 7.57
C PRO A 58 42.75 -56.50 7.79
N GLU A 59 43.49 -56.13 6.74
CA GLU A 59 44.52 -55.08 6.78
C GLU A 59 43.99 -53.71 6.28
N LEU A 60 42.67 -53.57 6.11
CA LEU A 60 41.98 -52.35 5.67
C LEU A 60 42.57 -51.77 4.37
N GLY A 61 42.98 -52.64 3.45
CA GLY A 61 43.57 -52.26 2.17
C GLY A 61 45.01 -51.73 2.24
N MET A 62 45.68 -51.82 3.40
CA MET A 62 47.09 -51.46 3.57
C MET A 62 47.94 -52.71 3.82
N PRO A 63 48.59 -53.29 2.79
CA PRO A 63 49.38 -54.49 2.96
C PRO A 63 50.57 -54.26 3.90
N LEU A 64 50.66 -55.04 4.99
CA LEU A 64 51.74 -54.94 5.98
C LEU A 64 52.92 -55.87 5.65
N ASP A 65 53.34 -55.91 4.39
CA ASP A 65 54.52 -56.66 3.96
C ASP A 65 55.76 -55.75 3.89
N LEU A 66 56.71 -55.98 4.79
CA LEU A 66 57.98 -55.26 4.86
C LEU A 66 58.87 -55.53 3.64
N ILE A 67 58.68 -56.68 2.99
CA ILE A 67 59.43 -57.04 1.77
C ILE A 67 58.97 -56.13 0.63
N GLU A 68 57.68 -55.85 0.51
CA GLU A 68 57.12 -54.99 -0.52
C GLU A 68 57.45 -53.50 -0.28
N ALA A 69 57.43 -53.07 0.98
CA ALA A 69 57.76 -51.69 1.38
C ALA A 69 59.18 -51.26 0.98
N SER A 70 60.12 -52.20 0.87
CA SER A 70 61.51 -51.92 0.49
C SER A 70 61.70 -51.46 -0.97
N TYR A 71 60.68 -51.62 -1.82
CA TYR A 71 60.66 -51.11 -3.20
C TYR A 71 59.95 -49.75 -3.34
N SER A 72 59.34 -49.23 -2.27
CA SER A 72 58.74 -47.90 -2.27
C SER A 72 59.83 -46.82 -2.31
N LYS A 73 59.52 -45.65 -2.89
CA LYS A 73 60.48 -44.55 -3.15
C LYS A 73 61.06 -43.88 -1.88
N VAL A 74 60.78 -44.43 -0.71
CA VAL A 74 61.40 -44.07 0.57
C VAL A 74 62.48 -45.11 0.85
N ARG A 75 63.74 -44.68 0.85
CA ARG A 75 64.90 -45.59 0.84
C ARG A 75 64.86 -46.57 2.03
N PRO A 76 65.18 -47.86 1.80
CA PRO A 76 64.97 -48.94 2.78
C PRO A 76 65.84 -48.84 4.04
N TYR A 77 66.85 -47.96 4.07
CA TYR A 77 67.72 -47.76 5.24
C TYR A 77 67.41 -46.48 6.04
N GLU A 78 66.55 -45.60 5.54
CA GLU A 78 66.04 -44.42 6.27
C GLU A 78 64.58 -44.59 6.69
N ALA A 79 63.85 -45.55 6.10
CA ALA A 79 62.43 -45.76 6.38
C ALA A 79 62.10 -46.25 7.81
N LEU A 80 63.09 -46.76 8.56
CA LEU A 80 62.94 -47.10 9.98
C LEU A 80 63.34 -45.94 10.91
N ASP A 81 64.14 -45.00 10.41
CA ASP A 81 64.48 -43.77 11.12
C ASP A 81 63.41 -42.73 10.81
N LEU A 82 62.24 -42.90 11.44
CA LEU A 82 61.12 -41.94 11.48
C LEU A 82 61.50 -40.55 12.04
N HIS A 83 62.80 -40.28 12.25
CA HIS A 83 63.34 -39.11 12.93
C HIS A 83 64.46 -38.39 12.16
N ASP A 84 64.73 -38.71 10.90
CA ASP A 84 65.74 -37.96 10.16
C ASP A 84 65.16 -36.70 9.47
N ASN A 85 65.50 -35.54 10.05
CA ASN A 85 65.39 -34.17 9.55
C ASN A 85 64.08 -33.76 8.85
N ALA A 86 63.04 -33.57 9.65
CA ALA A 86 61.73 -33.00 9.27
C ALA A 86 61.76 -31.55 8.72
N GLU A 87 62.94 -30.93 8.60
CA GLU A 87 63.06 -29.50 8.31
C GLU A 87 62.86 -29.13 6.82
N ASN A 88 62.85 -30.11 5.89
CA ASN A 88 62.80 -29.81 4.44
C ASN A 88 61.74 -30.56 3.62
N VAL A 89 60.81 -31.28 4.25
CA VAL A 89 59.72 -31.95 3.51
C VAL A 89 58.55 -30.99 3.35
N LYS A 90 58.36 -30.44 2.14
CA LYS A 90 57.16 -29.68 1.79
C LYS A 90 55.99 -30.64 1.62
N LEU A 91 55.14 -30.74 2.64
CA LEU A 91 53.90 -31.50 2.62
C LEU A 91 52.89 -30.83 1.67
N ASP A 92 52.13 -31.64 0.94
CA ASP A 92 50.99 -31.13 0.15
C ASP A 92 49.93 -30.60 1.14
N PRO A 93 49.30 -29.44 0.88
CA PRO A 93 48.20 -28.95 1.69
C PRO A 93 47.07 -29.96 1.90
N LYS A 94 46.85 -30.92 0.99
CA LYS A 94 45.86 -32.00 1.17
C LYS A 94 46.25 -32.98 2.28
N ASP A 95 47.53 -33.32 2.39
CA ASP A 95 48.04 -34.26 3.41
C ASP A 95 48.07 -33.59 4.79
N ILE A 96 48.36 -32.28 4.83
CA ILE A 96 48.29 -31.46 6.05
C ILE A 96 46.88 -31.50 6.67
N ALA A 97 45.82 -31.63 5.87
CA ALA A 97 44.45 -31.73 6.38
C ALA A 97 44.16 -33.09 7.05
N LEU A 98 44.80 -34.16 6.59
CA LEU A 98 44.63 -35.52 7.13
C LEU A 98 45.39 -35.72 8.46
N LEU A 99 46.45 -34.95 8.68
CA LEU A 99 47.23 -34.96 9.93
C LEU A 99 46.56 -34.22 11.10
N LYS A 100 45.38 -33.62 10.88
CA LYS A 100 44.65 -32.92 11.94
C LYS A 100 44.01 -33.90 12.91
N GLU A 101 44.33 -33.74 14.19
CA GLU A 101 43.70 -34.52 15.26
C GLU A 101 42.21 -34.14 15.38
N VAL A 102 41.35 -35.14 15.65
CA VAL A 102 39.89 -34.98 15.81
C VAL A 102 39.52 -34.06 16.99
N SER A 103 40.50 -33.71 17.82
CA SER A 103 40.39 -32.80 18.96
C SER A 103 40.24 -31.32 18.58
N SER A 104 40.29 -30.95 17.28
CA SER A 104 40.07 -29.57 16.88
C SER A 104 38.64 -29.15 17.26
N THR A 105 38.53 -28.36 18.33
CA THR A 105 37.28 -27.78 18.80
C THR A 105 36.53 -27.24 17.59
N PRO A 106 35.34 -27.77 17.25
CA PRO A 106 34.60 -27.23 16.14
C PRO A 106 34.34 -25.78 16.49
N GLN A 107 34.95 -24.86 15.73
CA GLN A 107 34.47 -23.50 15.68
C GLN A 107 32.98 -23.65 15.40
N ARG A 108 32.17 -23.35 16.42
CA ARG A 108 30.71 -23.33 16.30
C ARG A 108 30.41 -22.16 15.40
N ASN A 109 30.60 -22.37 14.09
CA ASN A 109 29.90 -21.65 13.07
C ASN A 109 28.44 -21.90 13.43
N SER A 110 27.82 -20.94 14.11
CA SER A 110 26.40 -20.96 14.35
C SER A 110 25.76 -20.96 12.97
N THR A 111 25.50 -22.15 12.45
CA THR A 111 24.57 -22.33 11.35
C THR A 111 23.33 -21.59 11.81
N GLY A 112 22.96 -20.52 11.09
CA GLY A 112 21.82 -19.69 11.45
C GLY A 112 20.56 -20.53 11.36
N VAL A 113 20.22 -21.21 12.44
CA VAL A 113 19.03 -22.01 12.54
C VAL A 113 17.87 -21.04 12.71
N SER A 114 16.94 -21.04 11.74
CA SER A 114 15.86 -20.04 11.66
C SER A 114 14.93 -20.02 12.88
N PHE A 115 14.86 -21.12 13.64
CA PHE A 115 14.05 -21.22 14.85
C PHE A 115 14.75 -20.78 16.14
N LEU A 116 16.08 -20.63 16.13
CA LEU A 116 16.84 -20.28 17.34
C LEU A 116 17.11 -18.77 17.38
N ARG A 117 16.29 -18.03 18.13
CA ARG A 117 16.54 -16.60 18.39
C ARG A 117 17.71 -16.43 19.38
N ARG A 118 18.49 -15.37 19.16
CA ARG A 118 19.48 -14.90 20.14
C ARG A 118 18.74 -14.38 21.38
N THR A 119 19.27 -14.66 22.56
CA THR A 119 18.73 -14.14 23.82
C THR A 119 18.95 -12.64 23.88
N GLU A 120 17.90 -11.87 24.12
CA GLU A 120 17.99 -10.43 24.39
C GLU A 120 18.36 -10.21 25.86
N TYR A 121 19.37 -9.40 26.12
CA TYR A 121 19.71 -8.95 27.47
C TYR A 121 18.88 -7.70 27.78
N ILE A 122 18.30 -7.64 28.98
CA ILE A 122 17.52 -6.49 29.45
C ILE A 122 18.44 -5.28 29.56
N SER A 123 18.45 -4.41 28.56
CA SER A 123 19.05 -3.08 28.63
C SER A 123 18.00 -2.07 29.08
N SER A 124 18.39 -1.14 29.95
CA SER A 124 17.51 -0.11 30.53
C SER A 124 16.90 0.86 29.50
N GLU A 125 17.30 0.78 28.23
CA GLU A 125 16.92 1.70 27.16
C GLU A 125 15.91 1.12 26.17
N GLY A 126 15.60 -0.18 26.26
CA GLY A 126 14.72 -0.91 25.32
C GLY A 126 13.25 -0.48 25.28
N ALA A 127 12.79 0.36 26.21
CA ALA A 127 11.37 0.74 26.30
C ALA A 127 11.01 2.06 25.57
N LYS A 128 11.98 2.84 25.09
CA LYS A 128 11.69 4.16 24.50
C LYS A 128 11.32 4.12 23.01
N ASN A 129 11.60 3.02 22.31
CA ASN A 129 11.41 2.93 20.85
C ASN A 129 10.21 2.08 20.42
N THR A 130 9.30 1.74 21.34
CA THR A 130 8.01 1.18 20.93
C THR A 130 7.15 2.29 20.33
N ILE A 131 7.07 2.29 19.00
CA ILE A 131 6.13 3.09 18.22
C ILE A 131 4.73 2.77 18.75
N LYS A 132 4.23 3.64 19.63
CA LYS A 132 2.82 3.64 20.01
C LYS A 132 2.05 3.98 18.74
N THR A 133 1.31 3.01 18.24
CA THR A 133 0.21 3.25 17.31
C THR A 133 -0.63 4.39 17.89
N LYS A 134 -0.70 5.51 17.16
CA LYS A 134 -1.45 6.72 17.54
C LYS A 134 -2.94 6.37 17.71
N GLY A 135 -3.31 5.92 18.90
CA GLY A 135 -4.63 6.11 19.47
C GLY A 135 -4.69 7.54 19.98
N HIS A 136 -5.72 8.26 19.56
CA HIS A 136 -5.93 9.67 19.86
C HIS A 136 -6.28 9.88 21.35
N ASP A 137 -5.28 9.83 22.24
CA ASP A 137 -5.44 10.17 23.64
C ASP A 137 -5.13 11.66 23.88
N PHE A 138 -6.19 12.47 23.95
CA PHE A 138 -6.22 13.92 24.20
C PHE A 138 -5.66 14.39 25.56
N ARG A 139 -4.90 13.57 26.30
CA ARG A 139 -4.51 13.86 27.70
C ARG A 139 -3.02 14.06 27.95
N SER A 140 -2.23 14.33 26.90
CA SER A 140 -0.82 14.70 27.05
C SER A 140 -0.40 15.92 26.22
N VAL A 141 -1.27 16.93 26.11
CA VAL A 141 -0.94 18.28 25.56
C VAL A 141 -0.55 19.23 26.70
N LYS A 142 0.37 18.80 27.58
CA LYS A 142 0.91 19.64 28.66
C LYS A 142 2.43 19.42 28.79
N SER A 143 3.17 19.70 27.72
CA SER A 143 4.59 20.12 27.83
C SER A 143 5.16 20.89 26.64
N ASP A 144 4.42 21.15 25.55
CA ASP A 144 4.96 21.87 24.37
C ASP A 144 4.33 23.26 24.13
N ASN A 145 3.65 23.83 25.12
CA ASN A 145 3.12 25.19 25.02
C ASN A 145 4.19 26.30 25.13
N SER A 146 5.46 25.97 25.42
CA SER A 146 6.54 26.97 25.45
C SER A 146 7.12 27.29 24.08
N GLU A 147 6.99 26.39 23.09
CA GLU A 147 7.44 26.64 21.70
C GLU A 147 6.38 27.44 20.92
N ASN A 148 5.09 27.19 21.15
CA ASN A 148 4.00 27.91 20.47
C ASN A 148 3.97 29.42 20.78
N ASN A 149 4.45 29.84 21.96
CA ASN A 149 4.56 31.26 22.31
C ASN A 149 5.71 31.99 21.57
N LYS A 150 6.58 31.29 20.82
CA LYS A 150 7.67 31.93 20.07
C LYS A 150 7.20 32.59 18.77
N PHE A 151 6.02 32.23 18.28
CA PHE A 151 5.49 32.68 16.99
C PHE A 151 4.39 33.74 17.10
N GLU A 152 4.24 34.45 18.22
CA GLU A 152 3.22 35.51 18.31
C GLU A 152 3.58 36.77 17.50
N ASN A 153 4.88 37.04 17.29
CA ASN A 153 5.32 38.21 16.53
C ASN A 153 5.49 37.90 15.04
N PRO A 154 4.93 38.70 14.11
CA PRO A 154 5.02 38.46 12.67
C PRO A 154 6.47 38.51 12.16
N GLU A 155 7.31 39.42 12.67
CA GLU A 155 8.71 39.52 12.26
C GLU A 155 9.51 38.24 12.58
N LYS A 156 9.27 37.64 13.76
CA LYS A 156 9.91 36.38 14.15
C LYS A 156 9.42 35.20 13.32
N GLN A 157 8.15 35.22 12.90
CA GLN A 157 7.64 34.21 11.98
C GLN A 157 8.36 34.28 10.64
N VAL A 158 8.55 35.47 10.09
CA VAL A 158 9.30 35.67 8.83
C VAL A 158 10.74 35.19 8.98
N GLU A 159 11.44 35.56 10.05
CA GLU A 159 12.82 35.09 10.32
C GLU A 159 12.89 33.55 10.40
N ALA A 160 11.92 32.91 11.08
CA ALA A 160 11.88 31.45 11.16
C ALA A 160 11.58 30.78 9.80
N ILE A 161 10.72 31.40 8.98
CA ILE A 161 10.44 30.93 7.61
C ILE A 161 11.70 31.03 6.76
N GLU A 162 12.39 32.16 6.77
CA GLU A 162 13.64 32.36 6.02
C GLU A 162 14.73 31.38 6.47
N ALA A 163 14.90 31.19 7.78
CA ALA A 163 15.84 30.22 8.32
C ALA A 163 15.51 28.77 7.90
N MET A 164 14.22 28.41 7.82
CA MET A 164 13.79 27.09 7.34
C MET A 164 14.17 26.87 5.87
N PHE A 165 14.01 27.88 5.01
CA PHE A 165 14.40 27.80 3.60
C PHE A 165 15.92 27.81 3.41
N GLU A 166 16.66 28.56 4.23
CA GLU A 166 18.12 28.54 4.25
C GLU A 166 18.66 27.17 4.70
N ASP A 167 18.07 26.60 5.75
CA ASP A 167 18.41 25.26 6.25
C ASP A 167 18.13 24.17 5.21
N ALA A 168 17.01 24.26 4.50
CA ALA A 168 16.63 23.33 3.44
C ALA A 168 17.55 23.41 2.20
N SER A 169 18.20 24.56 1.98
CA SER A 169 19.09 24.80 0.84
C SER A 169 20.53 24.27 1.06
N LYS A 170 20.85 23.76 2.26
CA LYS A 170 22.18 23.22 2.59
C LYS A 170 22.48 21.93 1.82
N ASP A 171 23.76 21.66 1.62
CA ASP A 171 24.22 20.46 0.91
C ASP A 171 23.82 19.16 1.63
N LEU A 172 23.54 18.11 0.85
CA LEU A 172 23.08 16.80 1.33
C LEU A 172 24.05 16.11 2.30
N SER A 173 25.34 16.42 2.19
CA SER A 173 26.41 15.89 3.05
C SER A 173 26.39 16.44 4.47
N SER A 174 25.75 17.58 4.70
CA SER A 174 25.65 18.23 6.01
C SER A 174 24.61 17.55 6.93
N PHE A 175 23.61 16.90 6.34
CA PHE A 175 22.51 16.32 7.09
C PHE A 175 22.92 15.01 7.78
N THR A 176 22.63 14.93 9.09
CA THR A 176 22.81 13.73 9.90
C THR A 176 21.47 13.26 10.43
N HIS A 177 21.24 11.93 10.44
CA HIS A 177 19.98 11.41 10.94
C HIS A 177 19.86 11.65 12.47
N PRO A 178 18.74 12.21 12.97
CA PRO A 178 18.58 12.63 14.38
C PRO A 178 18.91 11.55 15.41
N HIS A 179 18.44 10.32 15.18
CA HIS A 179 18.72 9.17 16.08
C HIS A 179 19.92 8.30 15.70
N ARG A 180 20.27 8.19 14.41
CA ARG A 180 21.26 7.22 13.89
C ARG A 180 22.31 7.93 13.06
N LYS A 181 23.27 8.57 13.74
CA LYS A 181 24.28 9.45 13.13
C LYS A 181 25.18 8.80 12.08
N TYR A 182 25.24 7.47 12.00
CA TYR A 182 26.00 6.75 10.99
C TYR A 182 25.28 6.63 9.64
N LEU A 183 23.99 7.00 9.56
CA LEU A 183 23.24 7.00 8.30
C LEU A 183 23.55 8.26 7.50
N THR A 184 23.86 8.05 6.22
CA THR A 184 24.07 9.09 5.23
C THR A 184 22.81 9.30 4.39
N VAL A 185 22.57 10.53 3.94
CA VAL A 185 21.48 10.84 3.01
C VAL A 185 21.79 10.23 1.65
N VAL A 186 20.84 9.48 1.11
CA VAL A 186 20.95 8.85 -0.23
C VAL A 186 20.34 9.75 -1.30
N ASP A 187 19.15 10.28 -1.02
CA ASP A 187 18.41 11.09 -1.98
C ASP A 187 17.54 12.12 -1.26
N SER A 188 17.25 13.24 -1.93
CA SER A 188 16.32 14.26 -1.46
C SER A 188 15.38 14.68 -2.61
N PHE A 189 14.12 14.94 -2.24
CA PHE A 189 13.11 15.48 -3.14
C PHE A 189 12.67 16.84 -2.61
N PRO A 190 12.98 17.96 -3.30
CA PRO A 190 12.42 19.25 -2.94
C PRO A 190 10.91 19.23 -3.16
N VAL A 191 10.16 19.84 -2.25
CA VAL A 191 8.69 19.85 -2.29
C VAL A 191 8.23 21.17 -2.92
N PHE A 192 7.48 21.10 -4.02
CA PHE A 192 6.95 22.25 -4.75
C PHE A 192 5.44 22.14 -4.94
N PRO A 193 4.69 23.24 -5.06
CA PRO A 193 3.28 23.17 -5.46
C PRO A 193 3.16 22.70 -6.92
N ASP A 194 2.15 21.88 -7.22
CA ASP A 194 1.87 21.47 -8.60
C ASP A 194 1.11 22.56 -9.36
N ILE A 195 1.80 23.33 -10.20
CA ILE A 195 1.22 24.44 -10.96
C ILE A 195 0.37 23.92 -12.12
N ASP A 196 0.75 22.77 -12.71
CA ASP A 196 0.12 22.23 -13.93
C ASP A 196 -1.34 21.84 -13.69
N VAL A 197 -1.66 21.40 -12.48
CA VAL A 197 -2.98 20.87 -12.08
C VAL A 197 -3.67 21.80 -11.08
N SER A 198 -3.22 23.04 -11.00
CA SER A 198 -3.69 24.02 -10.02
C SER A 198 -5.13 24.48 -10.25
N ASP A 199 -5.63 24.38 -11.49
CA ASP A 199 -7.03 24.66 -11.85
C ASP A 199 -8.03 23.61 -11.32
N GLN A 200 -7.55 22.45 -10.89
CA GLN A 200 -8.41 21.35 -10.47
C GLN A 200 -8.53 21.24 -8.95
N GLN A 201 -9.74 20.90 -8.50
CA GLN A 201 -10.01 20.57 -7.11
C GLN A 201 -9.99 19.06 -6.90
N PHE A 202 -9.13 18.60 -5.99
CA PHE A 202 -9.01 17.17 -5.69
C PHE A 202 -9.91 16.76 -4.53
N LEU A 203 -10.62 15.64 -4.71
CA LEU A 203 -11.47 15.02 -3.71
C LEU A 203 -10.98 13.61 -3.39
N LEU A 204 -10.77 13.30 -2.10
CA LEU A 204 -10.44 11.95 -1.68
C LEU A 204 -11.71 11.12 -1.48
N MET A 205 -12.03 10.26 -2.45
CA MET A 205 -13.17 9.35 -2.37
C MET A 205 -12.76 7.95 -1.92
N LYS A 206 -13.27 7.51 -0.77
CA LYS A 206 -13.02 6.17 -0.23
C LYS A 206 -14.26 5.28 -0.39
N PHE A 207 -14.12 4.20 -1.15
CA PHE A 207 -15.16 3.19 -1.27
C PHE A 207 -15.20 2.25 -0.06
N THR A 208 -16.40 1.97 0.44
CA THR A 208 -16.62 0.96 1.50
C THR A 208 -16.54 -0.47 0.97
N THR A 209 -16.87 -0.68 -0.30
CA THR A 209 -16.80 -1.95 -1.02
C THR A 209 -16.08 -1.73 -2.33
N ASP A 210 -15.29 -2.69 -2.79
CA ASP A 210 -14.59 -2.61 -4.07
C ASP A 210 -15.56 -2.23 -5.22
N PRO A 211 -15.33 -1.11 -5.93
CA PRO A 211 -16.19 -0.71 -7.05
C PRO A 211 -16.14 -1.69 -8.22
N GLY A 212 -15.02 -2.40 -8.43
CA GLY A 212 -14.81 -3.35 -9.53
C GLY A 212 -15.50 -4.70 -9.34
N GLN A 213 -15.86 -5.07 -8.10
CA GLN A 213 -16.54 -6.33 -7.84
C GLN A 213 -17.97 -6.32 -8.39
N LYS A 214 -18.20 -7.11 -9.45
CA LYS A 214 -19.52 -7.38 -10.03
C LYS A 214 -20.34 -8.35 -9.17
N THR A 215 -19.69 -9.32 -8.51
CA THR A 215 -20.29 -10.31 -7.60
C THR A 215 -19.42 -10.53 -6.36
N ILE A 216 -20.03 -10.96 -5.24
CA ILE A 216 -19.36 -11.19 -3.94
C ILE A 216 -18.29 -12.31 -4.01
N SER A 217 -18.34 -13.15 -5.04
CA SER A 217 -17.46 -14.33 -5.21
C SER A 217 -16.45 -14.20 -6.35
N SER A 218 -16.38 -13.06 -7.03
CA SER A 218 -15.39 -12.83 -8.09
C SER A 218 -14.09 -12.34 -7.46
N GLU A 219 -12.95 -12.88 -7.91
CA GLU A 219 -11.64 -12.35 -7.55
C GLU A 219 -11.54 -10.84 -7.87
N PRO A 220 -10.71 -10.08 -7.12
CA PRO A 220 -10.50 -8.65 -7.34
C PRO A 220 -9.78 -8.44 -8.69
N SER A 221 -10.55 -8.43 -9.76
CA SER A 221 -10.08 -7.98 -11.06
C SER A 221 -10.09 -6.45 -11.04
N ALA A 222 -8.91 -5.84 -11.07
CA ALA A 222 -8.78 -4.40 -11.24
C ALA A 222 -9.29 -4.04 -12.65
N ASP A 223 -10.50 -3.48 -12.73
CA ASP A 223 -11.05 -2.95 -13.96
C ASP A 223 -10.28 -1.67 -14.32
N CYS A 224 -9.55 -1.66 -15.44
CA CYS A 224 -8.73 -0.52 -15.86
C CYS A 224 -9.55 0.76 -16.04
N ARG A 225 -10.84 0.62 -16.33
CA ARG A 225 -11.75 1.74 -16.60
C ARG A 225 -12.04 2.60 -15.36
N LEU A 226 -11.68 2.13 -14.16
CA LEU A 226 -11.82 2.88 -12.90
C LEU A 226 -10.99 4.17 -12.89
N ASP A 227 -9.91 4.25 -13.67
CA ASP A 227 -9.04 5.43 -13.76
C ASP A 227 -9.79 6.70 -14.22
N LEU A 228 -10.77 6.55 -15.10
CA LEU A 228 -11.51 7.65 -15.75
C LEU A 228 -13.01 7.54 -15.44
N ALA A 229 -13.34 7.22 -14.20
CA ALA A 229 -14.73 7.11 -13.78
C ALA A 229 -15.36 8.48 -13.51
N LEU A 230 -16.65 8.62 -13.82
CA LEU A 230 -17.39 9.86 -13.66
C LEU A 230 -18.36 9.76 -12.48
N PHE A 231 -18.38 10.81 -11.66
CA PHE A 231 -19.29 10.94 -10.54
C PHE A 231 -20.17 12.16 -10.74
N MET A 232 -21.48 11.96 -10.71
CA MET A 232 -22.45 13.03 -10.86
C MET A 232 -23.20 13.22 -9.53
N PRO A 233 -23.12 14.41 -8.89
CA PRO A 233 -23.94 14.70 -7.73
C PRO A 233 -25.39 14.89 -8.17
N VAL A 234 -26.30 14.20 -7.50
CA VAL A 234 -27.74 14.30 -7.73
C VAL A 234 -28.39 14.66 -6.40
N SER A 235 -29.07 15.82 -6.37
CA SER A 235 -29.89 16.23 -5.24
C SER A 235 -31.37 16.21 -5.63
N GLU A 236 -32.18 15.50 -4.86
CA GLU A 236 -33.64 15.51 -5.04
C GLU A 236 -34.36 15.42 -3.69
N ARG A 237 -35.32 16.32 -3.44
CA ARG A 237 -36.18 16.32 -2.24
C ARG A 237 -35.40 16.19 -0.91
N GLY A 238 -34.20 16.77 -0.84
CA GLY A 238 -33.35 16.76 0.34
C GLY A 238 -32.53 15.48 0.55
N GLU A 239 -32.57 14.53 -0.39
CA GLU A 239 -31.62 13.42 -0.44
C GLU A 239 -30.56 13.71 -1.51
N GLU A 240 -29.30 13.60 -1.13
CA GLU A 240 -28.15 13.75 -2.02
C GLU A 240 -27.46 12.40 -2.19
N TRP A 241 -27.21 12.02 -3.43
CA TRP A 241 -26.42 10.83 -3.76
C TRP A 241 -25.52 11.09 -4.95
N LEU A 242 -24.49 10.26 -5.08
CA LEU A 242 -23.53 10.31 -6.16
C LEU A 242 -23.81 9.18 -7.14
N ALA A 243 -24.20 9.51 -8.36
CA ALA A 243 -24.36 8.56 -9.44
C ALA A 243 -22.98 8.24 -10.05
N TYR A 244 -22.66 6.95 -10.14
CA TYR A 244 -21.37 6.44 -10.59
C TYR A 244 -21.48 5.88 -12.00
N TYR A 245 -20.68 6.45 -12.90
CA TYR A 245 -20.63 6.10 -14.31
C TYR A 245 -19.24 5.60 -14.70
N LEU A 246 -19.22 4.68 -15.64
CA LEU A 246 -18.02 4.02 -16.11
C LEU A 246 -18.04 4.01 -17.63
N ALA A 247 -16.92 4.34 -18.24
CA ALA A 247 -16.79 4.36 -19.69
C ALA A 247 -16.98 2.96 -20.29
N GLU A 248 -17.45 2.90 -21.52
CA GLU A 248 -17.35 1.70 -22.35
C GLU A 248 -15.87 1.38 -22.64
N GLU A 249 -15.54 0.10 -22.84
CA GLU A 249 -14.14 -0.34 -23.01
C GLU A 249 -13.44 0.38 -24.17
N ASP A 250 -14.06 0.46 -25.34
CA ASP A 250 -13.50 1.14 -26.50
C ASP A 250 -13.34 2.64 -26.27
N SER A 251 -14.36 3.27 -25.68
CA SER A 251 -14.35 4.69 -25.34
C SER A 251 -13.25 5.03 -24.32
N TYR A 252 -13.00 4.14 -23.35
CA TYR A 252 -11.97 4.33 -22.33
C TYR A 252 -10.55 4.39 -22.94
N PHE A 253 -10.21 3.46 -23.84
CA PHE A 253 -8.89 3.44 -24.45
C PHE A 253 -8.65 4.69 -25.30
N GLN A 254 -9.64 5.10 -26.09
CA GLN A 254 -9.58 6.32 -26.89
C GLN A 254 -9.47 7.57 -26.00
N LEU A 255 -10.24 7.65 -24.90
CA LEU A 255 -10.16 8.77 -23.96
C LEU A 255 -8.79 8.83 -23.28
N LYS A 256 -8.24 7.69 -22.87
CA LYS A 256 -6.92 7.63 -22.22
C LYS A 256 -5.79 8.01 -23.19
N GLU A 257 -5.90 7.65 -24.45
CA GLU A 257 -4.93 8.03 -25.49
C GLU A 257 -5.03 9.52 -25.85
N THR A 258 -6.25 10.04 -26.00
CA THR A 258 -6.49 11.47 -26.29
C THR A 258 -6.00 12.38 -25.16
N LEU A 259 -6.23 12.00 -23.89
CA LEU A 259 -5.69 12.71 -22.73
C LEU A 259 -4.16 12.69 -22.66
N LYS A 260 -3.52 11.59 -23.07
CA LYS A 260 -2.04 11.52 -23.14
C LYS A 260 -1.46 12.41 -24.23
N ASN A 261 -2.13 12.46 -25.38
CA ASN A 261 -1.66 13.23 -26.54
C ASN A 261 -2.06 14.71 -26.48
N GLN A 262 -2.90 15.12 -25.51
CA GLN A 262 -3.50 16.47 -25.40
C GLN A 262 -4.26 16.93 -26.67
N ASN A 263 -4.73 15.99 -27.50
CA ASN A 263 -5.45 16.26 -28.74
C ASN A 263 -6.96 16.34 -28.47
N CYS A 264 -7.48 17.53 -28.18
CA CYS A 264 -8.90 17.75 -27.88
C CYS A 264 -9.79 17.94 -29.14
N GLU A 265 -9.23 18.27 -30.30
CA GLU A 265 -10.01 18.72 -31.47
C GLU A 265 -10.50 17.60 -32.41
N GLU A 266 -9.97 16.39 -32.31
CA GLU A 266 -10.22 15.32 -33.30
C GLU A 266 -11.44 14.43 -33.00
N ASN A 267 -12.04 14.55 -31.82
CA ASN A 267 -13.07 13.62 -31.36
C ASN A 267 -14.47 14.02 -31.83
N LYS A 268 -14.81 13.68 -33.08
CA LYS A 268 -16.19 13.81 -33.61
C LYS A 268 -17.19 12.85 -32.96
N THR A 269 -16.72 11.74 -32.40
CA THR A 269 -17.55 10.73 -31.72
C THR A 269 -17.54 10.97 -30.21
N PRO A 270 -18.71 11.02 -29.55
CA PRO A 270 -18.76 11.15 -28.10
C PRO A 270 -18.28 9.86 -27.40
N PHE A 271 -17.62 10.02 -26.25
CA PHE A 271 -17.25 8.91 -25.38
C PHE A 271 -18.46 8.50 -24.53
N LEU A 272 -18.83 7.23 -24.61
CA LEU A 272 -20.02 6.73 -23.94
C LEU A 272 -19.70 6.27 -22.51
N TYR A 273 -20.48 6.79 -21.56
CA TYR A 273 -20.44 6.43 -20.15
C TYR A 273 -21.77 5.81 -19.73
N ASN A 274 -21.69 4.63 -19.11
CA ASN A 274 -22.87 3.91 -18.65
C ASN A 274 -23.02 4.04 -17.13
N HIS A 275 -24.25 4.24 -16.68
CA HIS A 275 -24.59 4.23 -15.26
C HIS A 275 -24.40 2.84 -14.67
N ILE A 276 -23.73 2.75 -13.52
CA ILE A 276 -23.49 1.48 -12.82
C ILE A 276 -24.25 1.43 -11.50
N ARG A 277 -23.98 2.39 -10.60
CA ARG A 277 -24.43 2.35 -9.20
C ARG A 277 -24.66 3.76 -8.66
N ASN A 278 -25.47 3.85 -7.60
CA ASN A 278 -25.60 5.07 -6.80
C ASN A 278 -24.92 4.85 -5.45
N TYR A 279 -24.26 5.89 -4.95
CA TYR A 279 -23.60 5.91 -3.65
C TYR A 279 -24.18 7.02 -2.78
N ASP A 280 -24.48 6.69 -1.52
CA ASP A 280 -24.73 7.68 -0.49
C ASP A 280 -23.37 8.24 -0.04
N THR A 281 -23.27 9.58 0.01
CA THR A 281 -22.05 10.30 0.33
C THR A 281 -22.11 10.92 1.71
N MET A 282 -21.02 10.80 2.46
CA MET A 282 -20.76 11.63 3.63
C MET A 282 -19.46 12.40 3.34
N MET A 283 -19.61 13.68 2.99
CA MET A 283 -18.48 14.57 2.68
C MET A 283 -18.01 15.29 3.92
N HIS A 284 -16.70 15.32 4.11
CA HIS A 284 -16.00 16.10 5.12
C HIS A 284 -15.11 17.10 4.40
N ILE A 285 -15.46 18.38 4.50
CA ILE A 285 -14.68 19.47 3.91
C ILE A 285 -13.55 19.81 4.87
N ASN A 286 -12.33 19.95 4.35
CA ASN A 286 -11.18 20.33 5.16
C ASN A 286 -11.28 21.81 5.54
N GLN A 287 -10.91 22.16 6.78
CA GLN A 287 -11.06 23.53 7.26
C GLN A 287 -9.98 24.43 6.69
N THR A 288 -8.78 23.90 6.52
CA THR A 288 -7.69 24.57 5.82
C THR A 288 -7.31 23.82 4.56
N PRO A 289 -6.89 24.52 3.49
CA PRO A 289 -6.55 23.88 2.22
C PRO A 289 -5.35 22.93 2.32
N LEU A 290 -4.50 23.07 3.35
CA LEU A 290 -3.27 22.30 3.52
C LEU A 290 -3.37 21.22 4.61
N ASP A 291 -4.58 20.92 5.11
CA ASP A 291 -4.80 19.86 6.12
C ASP A 291 -4.42 18.46 5.56
N GLU A 292 -4.86 18.16 4.34
CA GLU A 292 -4.55 16.93 3.61
C GLU A 292 -4.01 17.29 2.22
N VAL A 293 -2.89 16.68 1.83
CA VAL A 293 -2.17 17.00 0.60
C VAL A 293 -1.72 15.72 -0.10
N VAL A 294 -1.86 15.65 -1.42
CA VAL A 294 -1.31 14.57 -2.25
C VAL A 294 0.09 14.97 -2.71
N LEU A 295 1.04 14.04 -2.60
CA LEU A 295 2.41 14.21 -3.10
C LEU A 295 2.65 13.29 -4.31
N VAL A 296 3.03 13.89 -5.44
CA VAL A 296 3.44 13.20 -6.65
C VAL A 296 4.95 13.33 -6.81
N PHE A 297 5.67 12.23 -6.71
CA PHE A 297 7.12 12.19 -6.89
C PHE A 297 7.45 12.05 -8.39
N ARG A 298 8.09 13.06 -8.99
CA ARG A 298 8.57 13.02 -10.37
C ARG A 298 10.10 12.86 -10.36
N ASN A 299 10.60 11.72 -10.85
CA ASN A 299 12.04 11.39 -10.88
C ASN A 299 12.53 11.04 -12.30
N ASP A 300 11.72 11.31 -13.33
CA ASP A 300 12.02 10.86 -14.68
C ASP A 300 13.09 11.77 -15.31
N ALA A 301 14.26 11.19 -15.59
CA ALA A 301 15.37 11.86 -16.28
C ALA A 301 15.06 12.19 -17.77
N THR A 302 13.87 11.84 -18.24
CA THR A 302 13.42 11.96 -19.65
C THR A 302 12.54 13.18 -19.89
N SER A 303 12.00 13.77 -18.83
CA SER A 303 11.15 14.95 -18.87
C SER A 303 12.00 16.17 -18.51
N ASP A 304 11.84 17.32 -19.19
CA ASP A 304 12.50 18.60 -18.83
C ASP A 304 12.06 19.16 -17.45
N ILE A 305 11.31 18.36 -16.68
CA ILE A 305 10.77 18.68 -15.37
C ILE A 305 11.84 18.37 -14.32
N LYS A 306 12.18 19.39 -13.52
CA LYS A 306 13.13 19.25 -12.41
C LYS A 306 12.65 18.17 -11.44
N LYS A 307 13.60 17.35 -10.97
CA LYS A 307 13.37 16.36 -9.91
C LYS A 307 12.74 17.04 -8.69
N GLY A 308 11.57 16.56 -8.28
CA GLY A 308 10.82 17.17 -7.18
C GLY A 308 9.60 16.35 -6.78
N ALA A 309 9.13 16.59 -5.57
CA ALA A 309 7.85 16.15 -5.08
C ALA A 309 6.84 17.30 -5.24
N PHE A 310 5.81 17.08 -6.04
CA PHE A 310 4.79 18.08 -6.30
C PHE A 310 3.59 17.85 -5.39
N TYR A 311 3.10 18.90 -4.75
CA TYR A 311 2.02 18.81 -3.78
C TYR A 311 0.74 19.47 -4.31
N SER A 312 -0.39 18.80 -4.11
CA SER A 312 -1.72 19.29 -4.47
C SER A 312 -2.68 19.14 -3.28
N PRO A 313 -3.36 20.22 -2.86
CA PRO A 313 -4.26 20.18 -1.70
C PRO A 313 -5.51 19.35 -1.99
N ILE A 314 -5.97 18.59 -0.99
CA ILE A 314 -7.25 17.87 -1.05
C ILE A 314 -8.32 18.77 -0.44
N TYR A 315 -9.34 19.12 -1.24
CA TYR A 315 -10.43 19.98 -0.82
C TYR A 315 -11.34 19.30 0.22
N ALA A 316 -11.72 18.05 -0.05
CA ALA A 316 -12.62 17.31 0.81
C ALA A 316 -12.40 15.81 0.72
N LYS A 317 -12.96 15.10 1.69
CA LYS A 317 -12.94 13.65 1.79
C LYS A 317 -14.35 13.11 1.83
N SER A 318 -14.65 12.14 0.99
CA SER A 318 -15.97 11.50 0.93
C SER A 318 -15.85 10.00 1.14
N THR A 319 -16.70 9.45 2.01
CA THR A 319 -16.86 8.00 2.11
C THR A 319 -18.09 7.56 1.33
N LEU A 320 -17.89 6.67 0.35
CA LEU A 320 -18.92 6.21 -0.57
C LEU A 320 -19.50 4.88 -0.07
N LYS A 321 -20.79 4.91 0.27
CA LYS A 321 -21.55 3.72 0.66
C LYS A 321 -22.57 3.37 -0.43
N ARG A 322 -22.60 2.11 -0.86
CA ARG A 322 -23.56 1.68 -1.89
C ARG A 322 -24.99 1.97 -1.42
N ARG A 323 -25.70 2.81 -2.16
CA ARG A 323 -27.10 3.16 -1.90
C ARG A 323 -27.99 1.95 -2.20
N ARG A 324 -28.95 1.69 -1.32
CA ARG A 324 -30.03 0.72 -1.54
C ARG A 324 -31.31 1.54 -1.69
N SER A 325 -31.85 1.63 -2.91
CA SER A 325 -33.05 2.40 -3.19
C SER A 325 -34.19 1.94 -2.28
N LYS A 326 -34.71 2.85 -1.44
CA LYS A 326 -35.92 2.62 -0.61
C LYS A 326 -37.21 2.99 -1.33
N ILE A 327 -37.11 3.76 -2.42
CA ILE A 327 -38.24 4.35 -3.14
C ILE A 327 -38.65 3.43 -4.31
N PRO A 328 -39.96 3.24 -4.59
CA PRO A 328 -40.42 2.51 -5.76
C PRO A 328 -39.93 3.16 -7.08
N ASN A 329 -39.39 2.34 -7.97
CA ASN A 329 -38.71 2.74 -9.22
C ASN A 329 -39.55 3.62 -10.19
N GLU A 330 -40.86 3.78 -9.98
CA GLU A 330 -41.73 4.53 -10.89
C GLU A 330 -41.57 6.05 -10.79
N MET A 331 -41.15 6.59 -9.64
CA MET A 331 -40.94 8.04 -9.47
C MET A 331 -39.54 8.53 -9.83
N ILE A 332 -38.55 7.62 -9.92
CA ILE A 332 -37.12 7.94 -10.17
C ILE A 332 -36.79 7.99 -11.67
N LYS A 333 -37.72 7.60 -12.55
CA LYS A 333 -37.46 7.46 -14.00
C LYS A 333 -37.05 8.76 -14.70
N ASN A 334 -37.37 9.93 -14.14
CA ASN A 334 -37.10 11.21 -14.77
C ASN A 334 -35.70 11.77 -14.44
N LEU A 335 -34.96 11.20 -13.48
CA LEU A 335 -33.64 11.70 -13.05
C LEU A 335 -32.50 10.69 -13.19
N ASN A 336 -32.79 9.41 -13.40
CA ASN A 336 -31.73 8.43 -13.68
C ASN A 336 -31.26 8.58 -15.13
N VAL A 337 -30.28 9.44 -15.35
CA VAL A 337 -29.52 9.48 -16.59
C VAL A 337 -28.82 8.13 -16.74
N SER A 338 -29.17 7.36 -17.77
CA SER A 338 -28.59 6.02 -17.96
C SER A 338 -27.22 6.09 -18.64
N ASN A 339 -27.10 6.99 -19.63
CA ASN A 339 -25.92 7.10 -20.49
C ASN A 339 -25.52 8.58 -20.56
N ILE A 340 -24.22 8.83 -20.48
CA ILE A 340 -23.63 10.15 -20.65
C ILE A 340 -22.73 10.10 -21.89
N GLU A 341 -22.90 11.07 -22.78
CA GLU A 341 -22.04 11.29 -23.94
C GLU A 341 -21.05 12.40 -23.59
N LEU A 342 -19.78 12.05 -23.37
CA LEU A 342 -18.73 13.01 -23.04
C LEU A 342 -18.00 13.45 -24.32
N ARG A 343 -17.85 14.76 -24.50
CA ARG A 343 -17.05 15.36 -25.57
C ARG A 343 -15.99 16.28 -24.97
N LEU A 344 -14.75 16.13 -25.41
CA LEU A 344 -13.66 17.02 -25.02
C LEU A 344 -13.70 18.26 -25.93
N ARG A 345 -13.44 19.42 -25.34
CA ARG A 345 -13.32 20.71 -26.03
C ARG A 345 -12.07 21.45 -25.55
N PRO A 346 -11.47 22.33 -26.36
CA PRO A 346 -10.47 23.25 -25.86
C PRO A 346 -11.08 24.21 -24.81
N LEU A 347 -10.23 24.69 -23.91
CA LEU A 347 -10.57 25.66 -22.86
C LEU A 347 -11.00 26.98 -23.50
N ASP A 348 -12.05 27.59 -22.95
CA ASP A 348 -12.51 28.91 -23.36
C ASP A 348 -11.54 30.02 -22.91
N GLU A 349 -11.69 31.23 -23.44
CA GLU A 349 -10.89 32.39 -23.02
C GLU A 349 -11.11 32.72 -21.54
N GLU A 350 -12.36 32.63 -21.06
CA GLU A 350 -12.72 32.83 -19.65
C GLU A 350 -12.10 31.75 -18.75
N GLU A 351 -12.19 30.47 -19.12
CA GLU A 351 -11.59 29.35 -18.38
C GLU A 351 -10.06 29.49 -18.32
N ASN A 352 -9.44 29.93 -19.42
CA ASN A 352 -8.00 30.21 -19.44
C ASN A 352 -7.61 31.38 -18.53
N LYS A 353 -8.49 32.39 -18.38
CA LYS A 353 -8.30 33.50 -17.45
C LYS A 353 -8.36 33.01 -16.00
N GLU A 354 -9.34 32.19 -15.65
CA GLU A 354 -9.46 31.57 -14.33
C GLU A 354 -8.25 30.69 -14.00
N ARG A 355 -7.81 29.85 -14.95
CA ARG A 355 -6.60 29.04 -14.79
C ARG A 355 -5.38 29.91 -14.50
N LYS A 356 -5.16 30.97 -15.27
CA LYS A 356 -4.06 31.92 -15.03
C LYS A 356 -4.15 32.58 -13.66
N ARG A 357 -5.35 32.96 -13.20
CA ARG A 357 -5.56 33.52 -11.86
C ARG A 357 -5.19 32.54 -10.76
N HIS A 358 -5.58 31.27 -10.90
CA HIS A 358 -5.23 30.26 -9.91
C HIS A 358 -3.71 30.00 -9.90
N CYS A 359 -3.08 29.90 -11.07
CA CYS A 359 -1.62 29.81 -11.19
C CYS A 359 -0.92 31.04 -10.55
N SER A 360 -1.45 32.25 -10.77
CA SER A 360 -0.88 33.49 -10.20
C SER A 360 -0.96 33.54 -8.67
N THR A 361 -1.94 32.87 -8.06
CA THR A 361 -2.09 32.80 -6.60
C THR A 361 -0.98 31.95 -5.98
N ILE A 362 -0.52 30.93 -6.71
CA ILE A 362 0.53 30.01 -6.28
C ILE A 362 1.92 30.57 -6.63
N ASP A 363 2.08 31.11 -7.84
CA ASP A 363 3.33 31.65 -8.35
C ASP A 363 3.11 33.01 -9.06
N PRO A 364 3.09 34.11 -8.29
CA PRO A 364 2.92 35.46 -8.84
C PRO A 364 4.06 35.90 -9.76
N TYR A 365 5.24 35.28 -9.68
CA TYR A 365 6.42 35.69 -10.43
C TYR A 365 6.39 35.14 -11.85
N ASN A 366 6.09 33.85 -12.01
CA ASN A 366 5.99 33.22 -13.33
C ASN A 366 4.64 33.49 -14.01
N TYR A 367 3.58 33.75 -13.23
CA TYR A 367 2.24 34.06 -13.72
C TYR A 367 1.76 35.39 -13.14
N PRO A 368 2.29 36.53 -13.60
CA PRO A 368 1.83 37.82 -13.13
C PRO A 368 0.37 38.03 -13.51
N ASN A 369 -0.47 38.36 -12.53
CA ASN A 369 -1.85 38.75 -12.76
C ASN A 369 -1.84 40.21 -13.25
N ASP A 370 -2.43 40.48 -14.42
CA ASP A 370 -2.58 41.85 -14.91
C ASP A 370 -3.50 42.64 -13.96
N SER A 371 -2.89 43.47 -13.11
CA SER A 371 -3.53 44.13 -11.96
C SER A 371 -4.70 45.06 -12.34
N LYS A 372 -4.84 45.39 -13.63
CA LYS A 372 -5.90 46.25 -14.17
C LYS A 372 -7.26 45.56 -14.29
N GLU A 373 -7.31 44.22 -14.22
CA GLU A 373 -8.56 43.47 -14.41
C GLU A 373 -9.29 43.18 -13.10
N ILE A 374 -8.58 43.19 -11.95
CA ILE A 374 -9.17 42.97 -10.61
C ILE A 374 -10.05 44.17 -10.21
N GLU A 375 -9.60 45.39 -10.54
CA GLU A 375 -10.37 46.61 -10.27
C GLU A 375 -11.70 46.68 -11.05
N GLN A 376 -11.82 45.99 -12.19
CA GLN A 376 -13.06 45.99 -12.97
C GLN A 376 -14.11 45.03 -12.38
N GLU A 377 -13.69 43.89 -11.84
CA GLU A 377 -14.61 42.89 -11.26
C GLU A 377 -15.09 43.25 -9.84
N GLU A 378 -14.23 43.84 -8.99
CA GLU A 378 -14.67 44.36 -7.68
C GLU A 378 -15.70 45.50 -7.82
N ASN A 379 -15.60 46.28 -8.91
CA ASN A 379 -16.59 47.31 -9.23
C ASN A 379 -17.92 46.74 -9.74
N ILE A 380 -17.95 45.55 -10.34
CA ILE A 380 -19.17 44.90 -10.83
C ILE A 380 -19.94 44.25 -9.66
N GLU A 381 -19.25 43.51 -8.77
CA GLU A 381 -19.89 42.91 -7.59
C GLU A 381 -20.46 43.96 -6.63
N THR A 382 -19.75 45.08 -6.44
CA THR A 382 -20.28 46.19 -5.61
C THR A 382 -21.46 46.92 -6.24
N THR A 383 -21.62 46.88 -7.57
CA THR A 383 -22.81 47.42 -8.24
C THR A 383 -24.03 46.49 -8.15
N ASP A 384 -23.83 45.18 -8.24
CA ASP A 384 -24.93 44.20 -8.15
C ASP A 384 -25.48 44.10 -6.72
N ILE A 385 -24.61 44.14 -5.70
CA ILE A 385 -25.04 44.18 -4.29
C ILE A 385 -25.85 45.46 -3.97
N LYS A 386 -25.49 46.61 -4.55
CA LYS A 386 -26.26 47.86 -4.38
C LYS A 386 -27.60 47.85 -5.14
N GLN A 387 -27.70 47.13 -6.26
CA GLN A 387 -28.95 46.95 -6.99
C GLN A 387 -29.91 45.97 -6.31
N GLU A 388 -29.40 44.94 -5.62
CA GLU A 388 -30.24 44.03 -4.82
C GLU A 388 -30.75 44.70 -3.53
N ILE A 389 -29.95 45.53 -2.87
CA ILE A 389 -30.38 46.27 -1.68
C ILE A 389 -31.47 47.31 -2.03
N SER A 390 -31.34 48.01 -3.17
CA SER A 390 -32.34 48.99 -3.62
C SER A 390 -33.65 48.40 -4.16
N LYS A 391 -33.68 47.11 -4.52
CA LYS A 391 -34.91 46.37 -4.86
C LYS A 391 -35.68 45.86 -3.65
N ASN A 392 -35.02 45.72 -2.50
CA ASN A 392 -35.65 45.27 -1.25
C ASN A 392 -36.20 46.43 -0.39
N GLU A 393 -35.94 47.69 -0.76
CA GLU A 393 -36.41 48.88 -0.04
C GLU A 393 -37.57 49.63 -0.72
N ASN A 394 -38.15 49.11 -1.81
CA ASN A 394 -39.34 49.69 -2.48
C ASN A 394 -40.57 48.78 -2.42
#